data_AF-A0A4Q2RPA2-F1
#
_entry.id   AF-A0A4Q2RPA2-F1
#
_cell.length_a   1.000
_cell.length_b   1.000
_cell.length_c   1.000
_cell.angle_alpha   90.00
_cell.angle_beta   90.00
_cell.angle_gamma   90.00
#
_symmetry.space_group_name_H-M   'P 1'
#
loop_
_entity.id
_entity.type
_entity.pdbx_description
1 polymer ?
#
loop_
_entity_poly.entity_id
_entity_poly.type
_entity_poly.pdbx_seq_one_letter_code
_entity_poly.pdbx_strand_id
1 'polypeptide(L)'
;MTAQHGAPEGQTLGALVHQLSQQIPELIRSEIRLAQAEVAQKGKRAGVGIGMFSVAGLLAFFAVATFVTTAILALANVVDAWLAALIVGLVLLAGAAVAGLAGKNKVAEATPAAPERAIQGIKDDVATVKGAHHD
;
A
#
# COMPACT_ATOMS: atom_id res chain seq x y z
N MET A 1 -15.62 -75.22 -9.25
CA MET A 1 -15.73 -74.69 -7.88
C MET A 1 -15.40 -73.20 -7.92
N THR A 2 -16.36 -72.39 -7.47
CA THR A 2 -16.30 -70.98 -7.05
C THR A 2 -15.75 -69.92 -8.02
N ALA A 3 -16.68 -69.28 -8.72
CA ALA A 3 -16.56 -67.87 -9.09
C ALA A 3 -16.55 -67.03 -7.80
N GLN A 4 -15.47 -66.28 -7.55
CA GLN A 4 -15.48 -65.15 -6.62
C GLN A 4 -15.41 -63.87 -7.43
N HIS A 5 -16.56 -63.40 -7.88
CA HIS A 5 -16.78 -61.99 -8.18
C HIS A 5 -17.34 -61.37 -6.89
N GLY A 6 -16.43 -60.92 -6.01
CA GLY A 6 -16.82 -60.01 -4.94
C GLY A 6 -17.24 -58.71 -5.60
N ALA A 7 -18.55 -58.43 -5.62
CA ALA A 7 -19.08 -57.18 -6.13
C ALA A 7 -18.34 -56.01 -5.44
N PRO A 8 -17.95 -54.96 -6.18
CA PRO A 8 -17.41 -53.77 -5.56
C PRO A 8 -18.51 -53.21 -4.66
N GLU A 9 -18.34 -53.32 -3.34
CA GLU A 9 -19.23 -52.70 -2.39
C GLU A 9 -19.32 -51.23 -2.75
N GLY A 10 -20.51 -50.80 -3.15
CA GLY A 10 -20.77 -49.44 -3.57
C GLY A 10 -20.26 -48.50 -2.50
N GLN A 11 -19.32 -47.63 -2.88
CA GLN A 11 -18.96 -46.50 -2.06
C GLN A 11 -20.26 -45.78 -1.69
N THR A 12 -20.65 -45.92 -0.42
CA THR A 12 -21.88 -45.33 0.07
C THR A 12 -21.76 -43.80 -0.05
N LEU A 13 -22.87 -43.10 -0.29
CA LEU A 13 -22.87 -41.64 -0.32
C LEU A 13 -22.24 -41.04 0.96
N GLY A 14 -22.38 -41.75 2.09
CA GLY A 14 -21.71 -41.44 3.35
C GLY A 14 -20.19 -41.56 3.31
N ALA A 15 -19.63 -42.53 2.58
CA ALA A 15 -18.18 -42.67 2.40
C ALA A 15 -17.59 -41.53 1.54
N LEU A 16 -18.29 -41.08 0.49
CA LEU A 16 -17.85 -39.91 -0.32
C LEU A 16 -17.91 -38.61 0.48
N VAL A 17 -18.99 -38.39 1.23
CA VAL A 17 -19.13 -37.20 2.10
C VAL A 17 -18.07 -37.22 3.20
N HIS A 18 -17.74 -38.39 3.75
CA HIS A 18 -16.66 -38.54 4.71
C HIS A 18 -15.29 -38.22 4.10
N GLN A 19 -15.00 -38.69 2.89
CA GLN A 19 -13.77 -38.37 2.17
C GLN A 19 -13.66 -36.89 1.78
N LEU A 20 -14.76 -36.24 1.36
CA LEU A 20 -14.79 -34.81 1.06
C LEU A 20 -14.56 -33.97 2.33
N SER A 21 -15.20 -34.35 3.43
CA SER A 21 -15.02 -33.71 4.74
C SER A 21 -13.56 -33.80 5.23
N GLN A 22 -12.84 -34.86 4.86
CA GLN A 22 -11.42 -34.98 5.16
C GLN A 22 -10.49 -34.20 4.20
N GLN A 23 -10.93 -33.87 2.98
CA GLN A 23 -10.12 -33.17 1.97
C GLN A 23 -10.26 -31.64 2.01
N ILE A 24 -11.42 -31.10 2.38
CA ILE A 24 -11.65 -29.66 2.52
C ILE A 24 -10.65 -28.97 3.48
N PRO A 25 -10.29 -29.56 4.65
CA PRO A 25 -9.31 -28.95 5.55
C PRO A 25 -7.93 -28.77 4.91
N GLU A 26 -7.51 -29.68 4.03
CA GLU A 26 -6.21 -29.59 3.35
C GLU A 26 -6.22 -28.51 2.27
N LEU A 27 -7.34 -28.37 1.53
CA LEU A 27 -7.52 -27.29 0.56
C LEU A 27 -7.53 -25.91 1.22
N ILE A 28 -8.21 -25.77 2.36
CA ILE A 28 -8.20 -24.51 3.12
C ILE A 28 -6.78 -24.19 3.60
N ARG A 29 -6.05 -25.19 4.11
CA ARG A 29 -4.64 -25.02 4.50
C ARG A 29 -3.75 -24.62 3.31
N SER A 30 -3.96 -25.19 2.13
CA SER A 30 -3.19 -24.82 0.94
C SER A 30 -3.48 -23.39 0.49
N GLU A 31 -4.75 -22.96 0.52
CA GLU A 31 -5.14 -21.60 0.14
C GLU A 31 -4.54 -20.58 1.12
N ILE A 32 -4.55 -20.89 2.42
CA ILE A 32 -3.89 -20.08 3.45
C ILE A 32 -2.37 -20.01 3.21
N ARG A 33 -1.71 -21.14 2.90
CA ARG A 33 -0.27 -21.16 2.58
C ARG A 33 0.04 -20.35 1.33
N LEU A 34 -0.81 -20.43 0.31
CA LEU A 34 -0.67 -19.66 -0.92
C LEU A 34 -0.83 -18.15 -0.64
N ALA A 35 -1.88 -17.76 0.09
CA ALA A 35 -2.09 -16.38 0.50
C ALA A 35 -0.92 -15.85 1.35
N GLN A 36 -0.40 -16.64 2.28
CA GLN A 36 0.80 -16.29 3.05
C GLN A 36 2.02 -16.10 2.15
N ALA A 37 2.26 -16.98 1.18
CA ALA A 37 3.36 -16.87 0.23
C ALA A 37 3.23 -15.62 -0.66
N GLU A 38 2.02 -15.32 -1.13
CA GLU A 38 1.75 -14.14 -1.95
C GLU A 38 1.95 -12.84 -1.15
N VAL A 39 1.45 -12.78 0.09
CA VAL A 39 1.67 -11.65 1.00
C VAL A 39 3.15 -11.49 1.31
N ALA A 40 3.88 -12.58 1.58
CA ALA A 40 5.32 -12.51 1.82
C ALA A 40 6.09 -12.00 0.58
N GLN A 41 5.71 -12.45 -0.63
CA GLN A 41 6.35 -12.01 -1.87
C GLN A 41 6.03 -10.54 -2.18
N LYS A 42 4.76 -10.12 -2.01
CA LYS A 42 4.35 -8.71 -2.12
C LYS A 42 5.06 -7.84 -1.09
N GLY A 43 5.14 -8.29 0.16
CA GLY A 43 5.84 -7.62 1.25
C GLY A 43 7.33 -7.47 0.98
N LYS A 44 7.99 -8.50 0.46
CA LYS A 44 9.41 -8.43 0.06
C LYS A 44 9.64 -7.40 -1.06
N ARG A 45 8.81 -7.43 -2.10
CA ARG A 45 8.92 -6.47 -3.22
C ARG A 45 8.67 -5.03 -2.75
N ALA A 46 7.63 -4.83 -1.95
CA ALA A 46 7.31 -3.54 -1.36
C ALA A 46 8.46 -3.06 -0.44
N GLY A 47 9.00 -3.93 0.41
CA GLY A 47 10.10 -3.63 1.31
C GLY A 47 11.39 -3.24 0.58
N VAL A 48 11.76 -3.96 -0.48
CA VAL A 48 12.90 -3.58 -1.33
C VAL A 48 12.65 -2.23 -2.00
N GLY A 49 11.45 -2.01 -2.53
CA GLY A 49 11.07 -0.73 -3.15
C GLY A 49 11.16 0.44 -2.17
N ILE A 50 10.60 0.30 -0.97
CA ILE A 50 10.68 1.30 0.10
C ILE A 50 12.14 1.55 0.47
N GLY A 51 12.93 0.49 0.67
CA GLY A 51 14.35 0.61 1.02
C GLY A 51 15.17 1.35 -0.05
N MET A 52 14.99 1.00 -1.33
CA MET A 52 15.66 1.69 -2.44
C MET A 52 15.22 3.14 -2.55
N PHE A 53 13.93 3.44 -2.37
CA PHE A 53 13.42 4.80 -2.42
C PHE A 53 13.94 5.64 -1.25
N SER A 54 14.08 5.07 -0.05
CA SER A 54 14.71 5.74 1.09
C SER A 54 16.17 6.11 0.81
N VAL A 55 16.96 5.18 0.25
CA VAL A 55 18.36 5.46 -0.13
C VAL A 55 18.44 6.53 -1.21
N ALA A 56 17.61 6.42 -2.26
CA ALA A 56 17.55 7.42 -3.32
C ALA A 56 17.16 8.81 -2.78
N GLY A 57 16.18 8.88 -1.88
CA GLY A 57 15.77 10.11 -1.22
C GLY A 57 16.89 10.75 -0.40
N LEU A 58 17.64 9.94 0.35
CA LEU A 58 18.79 10.43 1.13
C LEU A 58 19.92 10.94 0.23
N LEU A 59 20.24 10.22 -0.84
CA LEU A 59 21.23 10.66 -1.83
C LEU A 59 20.79 11.96 -2.52
N ALA A 60 19.52 12.06 -2.91
CA ALA A 60 18.96 13.28 -3.49
C ALA A 60 19.03 14.46 -2.51
N PHE A 61 18.73 14.23 -1.23
CA PHE A 61 18.86 15.24 -0.18
C PHE A 61 20.30 15.77 -0.08
N PHE A 62 21.29 14.87 0.01
CA PHE A 62 22.70 15.28 0.06
C PHE A 62 23.18 15.96 -1.23
N ALA A 63 22.69 15.52 -2.40
CA ALA A 63 23.00 16.17 -3.66
C ALA A 63 22.47 17.62 -3.69
N VAL A 64 21.22 17.84 -3.27
CA VAL A 64 20.64 19.19 -3.15
C VAL A 64 21.43 20.03 -2.15
N ALA A 65 21.75 19.50 -0.97
CA ALA A 65 22.56 20.20 0.03
C ALA A 65 23.93 20.61 -0.53
N THR A 66 24.59 19.72 -1.29
CA THR A 66 25.87 19.99 -1.94
C THR A 66 25.75 21.11 -2.99
N PHE A 67 24.67 21.13 -3.79
CA PHE A 67 24.43 22.22 -4.74
C PHE A 67 24.12 23.54 -4.05
N VAL A 68 23.40 23.53 -2.93
CA VAL A 68 23.19 24.72 -2.11
C VAL A 68 24.53 25.26 -1.60
N THR A 69 25.39 24.40 -1.05
CA THR A 69 26.74 24.79 -0.63
C THR A 69 27.56 25.34 -1.81
N THR A 70 27.46 24.70 -2.98
CA THR A 70 28.15 25.15 -4.19
C THR A 70 27.69 26.55 -4.60
N ALA A 71 26.38 26.82 -4.58
CA ALA A 71 25.83 28.14 -4.89
C ALA A 71 26.31 29.21 -3.90
N ILE A 72 26.36 28.88 -2.60
CA ILE A 72 26.87 29.77 -1.55
C ILE A 72 28.35 30.07 -1.80
N LEU A 73 29.18 29.05 -2.03
CA LEU A 73 30.62 29.22 -2.28
C LEU A 73 30.89 30.00 -3.57
N ALA A 74 30.11 29.75 -4.64
CA ALA A 74 30.21 30.49 -5.88
C ALA A 74 29.91 31.99 -5.65
N LEU A 75 28.81 32.30 -4.96
CA LEU A 75 28.41 33.67 -4.66
C LEU A 75 29.38 34.35 -3.67
N ALA A 76 30.00 33.58 -2.77
CA ALA A 76 31.02 34.08 -1.85
C ALA A 76 32.31 34.57 -2.54
N ASN A 77 32.49 34.32 -3.85
CA ASN A 77 33.59 34.94 -4.61
C ASN A 77 33.35 36.43 -4.90
N VAL A 78 32.11 36.90 -4.80
CA VAL A 78 31.73 38.29 -5.14
C VAL A 78 31.14 39.07 -3.95
N VAL A 79 30.70 38.39 -2.90
CA VAL A 79 30.19 38.99 -1.64
C VAL A 79 30.72 38.21 -0.43
N ASP A 80 30.58 38.77 0.78
CA ASP A 80 30.94 38.05 2.00
C ASP A 80 30.18 36.72 2.14
N ALA A 81 30.86 35.69 2.67
CA ALA A 81 30.29 34.34 2.80
C ALA A 81 28.98 34.30 3.62
N TRP A 82 28.87 35.12 4.65
CA TRP A 82 27.65 35.21 5.46
C TRP A 82 26.47 35.80 4.65
N LEU A 83 26.74 36.78 3.79
CA LEU A 83 25.73 37.40 2.95
C LEU A 83 25.32 36.48 1.80
N ALA A 84 26.27 35.76 1.20
CA ALA A 84 26.00 34.72 0.21
C ALA A 84 25.05 33.64 0.76
N ALA A 85 25.30 33.16 1.98
CA ALA A 85 24.44 32.20 2.66
C ALA A 85 23.02 32.73 2.90
N LEU A 86 22.87 34.00 3.31
CA LEU A 86 21.57 34.64 3.50
C LEU A 86 20.80 34.78 2.17
N ILE A 87 21.46 35.21 1.09
CA ILE A 87 20.83 35.37 -0.22
C ILE A 87 20.29 34.03 -0.72
N VAL A 88 21.13 32.98 -0.73
CA VAL A 88 20.71 31.64 -1.17
C VAL A 88 19.60 31.10 -0.26
N GLY A 89 19.71 31.31 1.06
CA GLY A 89 18.68 30.92 2.02
C GLY A 89 17.33 31.58 1.75
N LEU A 90 17.30 32.89 1.45
CA LEU A 90 16.07 33.60 1.12
C LEU A 90 15.44 33.10 -0.19
N VAL A 91 16.26 32.81 -1.21
CA VAL A 91 15.76 32.24 -2.47
C VAL A 91 15.12 30.87 -2.23
N LEU A 92 15.76 30.01 -1.43
CA LEU A 92 15.20 28.71 -1.06
C LEU A 92 13.90 28.83 -0.25
N LEU A 93 13.84 29.76 0.72
CA LEU A 93 12.61 30.02 1.48
C LEU A 93 11.47 30.52 0.60
N ALA A 94 11.75 31.40 -0.37
CA ALA A 94 10.76 31.85 -1.33
C ALA A 94 10.24 30.68 -2.19
N GLY A 95 11.16 29.84 -2.70
CA GLY A 95 10.79 28.63 -3.43
C GLY A 95 9.96 27.65 -2.59
N ALA A 96 10.35 27.43 -1.34
CA ALA A 96 9.63 26.58 -0.39
C ALA A 96 8.23 27.13 -0.08
N ALA A 97 8.07 28.45 0.07
CA ALA A 97 6.77 29.08 0.25
C ALA A 97 5.86 28.86 -0.96
N VAL A 98 6.36 29.06 -2.18
CA VAL A 98 5.60 28.83 -3.42
C VAL A 98 5.20 27.36 -3.54
N ALA A 99 6.15 26.44 -3.37
CA ALA A 99 5.88 25.00 -3.44
C ALA A 99 4.90 24.54 -2.35
N GLY A 100 5.04 25.06 -1.13
CA GLY A 100 4.15 24.76 -0.01
C GLY A 100 2.72 25.25 -0.23
N LEU A 101 2.56 26.47 -0.75
CA LEU A 101 1.24 27.01 -1.10
C LEU A 101 0.60 26.23 -2.27
N ALA A 102 1.36 25.90 -3.31
CA ALA A 102 0.87 25.09 -4.42
C ALA A 102 0.47 23.67 -3.96
N GLY A 103 1.30 23.05 -3.11
CA GLY A 103 1.02 21.73 -2.53
C GLY A 103 -0.23 21.73 -1.66
N LYS A 104 -0.40 22.76 -0.81
CA LYS A 104 -1.61 22.93 0.01
C LYS A 104 -2.89 22.95 -0.85
N ASN A 105 -2.87 23.67 -1.96
CA ASN A 105 -4.04 23.74 -2.86
C ASN A 105 -4.34 22.37 -3.49
N LYS A 106 -3.30 21.62 -3.90
CA LYS A 106 -3.48 20.28 -4.46
C LYS A 106 -4.00 19.27 -3.44
N VAL A 107 -3.55 19.35 -2.19
CA VAL A 107 -4.07 18.52 -1.10
C VAL A 107 -5.52 18.88 -0.79
N ALA A 108 -5.87 20.17 -0.79
CA ALA A 108 -7.24 20.62 -0.58
C ALA A 108 -8.18 20.14 -1.69
N GLU A 109 -7.77 20.18 -2.95
CA GLU A 109 -8.53 19.63 -4.10
C GLU A 109 -8.74 18.11 -4.01
N ALA A 110 -7.80 17.38 -3.39
CA ALA A 110 -7.88 15.93 -3.22
C ALA A 110 -8.69 15.49 -1.98
N THR A 111 -9.30 16.45 -1.26
CA THR A 111 -10.07 16.19 -0.04
C THR A 111 -11.58 16.39 -0.29
N PRO A 112 -12.46 15.47 0.13
CA PRO A 112 -12.16 14.30 0.96
C PRO A 112 -11.63 13.10 0.17
N ALA A 113 -10.56 12.49 0.68
CA ALA A 113 -10.00 11.23 0.17
C ALA A 113 -10.93 10.03 0.39
N ALA A 114 -11.97 10.21 1.21
CA ALA A 114 -12.97 9.19 1.48
C ALA A 114 -13.95 9.09 0.28
N PRO A 115 -14.22 7.88 -0.25
CA PRO A 115 -15.17 7.70 -1.34
C PRO A 115 -16.59 7.93 -0.82
N GLU A 116 -17.05 9.18 -0.87
CA GLU A 116 -18.33 9.63 -0.31
C GLU A 116 -19.50 8.78 -0.80
N ARG A 117 -19.50 8.40 -2.08
CA ARG A 117 -20.52 7.55 -2.70
C ARG A 117 -20.54 6.13 -2.13
N ALA A 118 -19.38 5.54 -1.86
CA ALA A 118 -19.30 4.20 -1.28
C ALA A 118 -19.76 4.22 0.19
N ILE A 119 -19.43 5.28 0.92
CA ILE A 119 -19.88 5.48 2.30
C ILE A 119 -21.39 5.75 2.34
N GLN A 120 -21.95 6.49 1.38
CA GLN A 120 -23.38 6.71 1.25
C GLN A 120 -24.12 5.40 0.93
N GLY A 121 -23.65 4.61 -0.04
CA GLY A 121 -24.26 3.32 -0.36
C GLY A 121 -24.33 2.38 0.85
N ILE A 122 -23.25 2.29 1.65
CA ILE A 122 -23.26 1.50 2.89
C ILE A 122 -24.26 2.05 3.91
N LYS A 123 -24.41 3.38 4.02
CA LYS A 123 -25.40 3.99 4.93
C LYS A 123 -26.83 3.68 4.49
N ASP A 124 -27.09 3.72 3.18
CA ASP A 124 -28.39 3.42 2.60
C ASP A 124 -28.74 1.94 2.80
N ASP A 125 -27.80 1.04 2.52
CA ASP A 125 -27.96 -0.41 2.74
C ASP A 125 -28.26 -0.73 4.22
N VAL A 126 -27.54 -0.09 5.14
CA VAL A 126 -27.78 -0.24 6.59
C VAL A 126 -29.14 0.33 7.00
N ALA A 127 -29.57 1.45 6.41
CA ALA A 127 -30.88 2.04 6.67
C ALA A 127 -32.02 1.13 6.18
N THR A 128 -31.88 0.50 5.02
CA THR A 128 -32.86 -0.46 4.48
C THR A 128 -32.98 -1.69 5.39
N VAL A 129 -31.86 -2.26 5.84
CA VAL A 129 -31.86 -3.42 6.75
C VAL A 129 -32.46 -3.07 8.12
N LYS A 130 -32.21 -1.85 8.63
CA LYS A 130 -32.76 -1.39 9.91
C LYS A 130 -34.25 -1.02 9.83
N GLY A 131 -34.72 -0.53 8.68
CA GLY A 131 -36.13 -0.25 8.41
C GLY A 131 -36.97 -1.52 8.27
N ALA A 132 -36.42 -2.58 7.69
CA ALA A 132 -37.07 -3.88 7.53
C ALA A 132 -37.33 -4.65 8.84
N HIS A 133 -36.89 -4.13 10.00
CA HIS A 133 -37.10 -4.72 11.32
C HIS A 133 -38.19 -4.02 12.15
N HIS A 134 -38.87 -2.99 11.61
CA HIS A 134 -39.91 -2.22 12.32
C HIS A 134 -41.35 -2.46 11.85
N ASP A 135 -41.58 -3.35 10.89
CA ASP A 135 -42.91 -3.85 10.47
C ASP A 135 -43.06 -5.34 10.84
#